data_AF-A0A098Y1V0-F1
#
_entry.id   AF-A0A098Y1V0-F1
#
_cell.length_a   1.000
_cell.length_b   1.000
_cell.length_c   1.000
_cell.angle_alpha   90.00
_cell.angle_beta   90.00
_cell.angle_gamma   90.00
#
_symmetry.space_group_name_H-M   'P 1'
#
loop_
_entity.id
_entity.type
_entity.pdbx_description
1 polymer ?
#
loop_
_entity_poly.entity_id
_entity_poly.type
_entity_poly.pdbx_seq_one_letter_code
_entity_poly.pdbx_strand_id
1 'polypeptide(L)'
;MSVSSDHEDHARVTADGAEIEAPAGEAVAAVHAEGERVESVERQGEWALTEYGDHEYDHPDTRPRMRGWLHLFAFFGSVVAGAVLIPLAAVQGARAGWSVALYCLTILGLFGVSALYHRRRWSPRGWKLMKRADHSMIFVFIAGTYTPFALLAVPEPTGRWLLALVWAGAVLGVALKVAWPHAPRWLGVPIYLALGWAAVFVLVDILQLAGVTALVLLCVGGLLYSVGAIAYASKWPNPWPGTFGYHEVFHALTIVAALCHYIAVYFVVYRSPLT
;
A
#
# COMPACT_ATOMS: atom_id res chain seq x y z
N MET A 1 -4.18 -43.50 -30.42
CA MET A 1 -5.10 -42.66 -29.64
C MET A 1 -4.48 -41.28 -29.54
N SER A 2 -4.98 -40.34 -30.33
CA SER A 2 -4.56 -38.94 -30.32
C SER A 2 -5.29 -38.24 -29.17
N VAL A 3 -4.55 -37.74 -28.19
CA VAL A 3 -5.09 -36.82 -27.20
C VAL A 3 -5.28 -35.49 -27.92
N SER A 4 -6.54 -35.15 -28.23
CA SER A 4 -6.94 -33.83 -28.73
C SER A 4 -6.56 -32.77 -27.71
N SER A 5 -5.66 -31.85 -28.08
CA SER A 5 -5.18 -30.74 -27.25
C SER A 5 -5.99 -29.44 -27.42
N ASP A 6 -7.14 -29.44 -28.10
CA ASP A 6 -7.86 -28.21 -28.45
C ASP A 6 -9.10 -28.00 -27.56
N HIS A 7 -8.89 -27.95 -26.25
CA HIS A 7 -9.74 -27.13 -25.38
C HIS A 7 -8.91 -25.91 -24.98
N GLU A 8 -8.65 -25.02 -25.92
CA GLU A 8 -8.31 -23.65 -25.54
C GLU A 8 -9.53 -23.11 -24.78
N ASP A 9 -9.30 -22.72 -23.54
CA ASP A 9 -10.32 -22.24 -22.62
C ASP A 9 -10.85 -20.89 -23.13
N HIS A 10 -11.81 -20.96 -24.06
CA HIS A 10 -12.46 -19.80 -24.65
C HIS A 10 -13.13 -19.01 -23.53
N ALA A 11 -12.83 -17.72 -23.46
CA ALA A 11 -13.48 -16.82 -22.52
C ALA A 11 -14.31 -15.79 -23.27
N ARG A 12 -15.44 -15.44 -22.66
CA ARG A 12 -16.21 -14.27 -23.07
C ARG A 12 -15.64 -13.05 -22.35
N VAL A 13 -15.13 -12.10 -23.13
CA VAL A 13 -14.55 -10.85 -22.64
C VAL A 13 -15.42 -9.68 -23.07
N THR A 14 -15.85 -8.84 -22.12
CA THR A 14 -16.64 -7.64 -22.42
C THR A 14 -15.77 -6.38 -22.24
N ALA A 15 -15.79 -5.47 -23.22
CA ALA A 15 -15.16 -4.15 -23.16
C ALA A 15 -15.96 -3.15 -24.01
N ASP A 16 -16.23 -1.95 -23.46
CA ASP A 16 -17.01 -0.87 -24.09
C ASP A 16 -18.34 -1.33 -24.74
N GLY A 17 -19.01 -2.28 -24.11
CA GLY A 17 -20.27 -2.86 -24.61
C GLY A 17 -20.11 -3.87 -25.76
N ALA A 18 -18.90 -4.15 -26.23
CA ALA A 18 -18.59 -5.22 -27.18
C ALA A 18 -18.22 -6.53 -26.45
N GLU A 19 -18.64 -7.67 -27.01
CA GLU A 19 -18.24 -9.01 -26.54
C GLU A 19 -17.25 -9.64 -27.52
N ILE A 20 -16.11 -10.09 -27.00
CA ILE A 20 -15.07 -10.81 -27.74
C ILE A 20 -15.03 -12.24 -27.19
N GLU A 21 -15.25 -13.22 -28.07
CA GLU A 21 -15.13 -14.64 -27.76
C GLU A 21 -13.88 -15.20 -28.45
N ALA A 22 -12.82 -15.39 -27.67
CA ALA A 22 -11.51 -15.88 -28.13
C ALA A 22 -10.77 -16.54 -26.96
N PRO A 23 -9.61 -17.20 -27.19
CA PRO A 23 -8.76 -17.65 -26.09
C PRO A 23 -8.49 -16.49 -25.13
N ALA A 24 -8.70 -16.70 -23.84
CA ALA A 24 -8.83 -15.60 -22.88
C ALA A 24 -7.61 -14.66 -22.83
N GLY A 25 -6.41 -15.19 -23.09
CA GLY A 25 -5.19 -14.40 -23.17
C GLY A 25 -5.17 -13.45 -24.37
N GLU A 26 -5.70 -13.88 -25.51
CA GLU A 26 -5.78 -13.09 -26.74
C GLU A 26 -6.86 -12.01 -26.64
N ALA A 27 -8.05 -12.37 -26.13
CA ALA A 27 -9.15 -11.43 -25.94
C ALA A 27 -8.77 -10.28 -24.99
N VAL A 28 -8.13 -10.59 -23.84
CA VAL A 28 -7.65 -9.58 -22.89
C VAL A 28 -6.52 -8.74 -23.49
N ALA A 29 -5.61 -9.36 -24.27
CA ALA A 29 -4.54 -8.63 -24.93
C ALA A 29 -5.05 -7.64 -25.98
N ALA A 30 -6.09 -8.00 -26.72
CA ALA A 30 -6.73 -7.14 -27.72
C ALA A 30 -7.33 -5.88 -27.07
N VAL A 31 -8.17 -6.03 -26.05
CA VAL A 31 -8.76 -4.90 -25.29
C VAL A 31 -7.68 -3.97 -24.74
N HIS A 32 -6.60 -4.53 -24.21
CA HIS A 32 -5.49 -3.73 -23.70
C HIS A 32 -4.66 -3.04 -24.79
N ALA A 33 -4.59 -3.60 -26.00
CA ALA A 33 -3.90 -2.98 -27.12
C ALA A 33 -4.64 -1.72 -27.62
N GLU A 34 -5.96 -1.70 -27.46
CA GLU A 34 -6.84 -0.57 -27.77
C GLU A 34 -6.81 0.50 -26.66
N GLY A 35 -6.13 0.24 -25.54
CA GLY A 35 -6.08 1.14 -24.39
C GLY A 35 -7.34 1.12 -23.54
N GLU A 36 -8.20 0.11 -23.72
CA GLU A 36 -9.45 -0.05 -23.01
C GLU A 36 -9.30 -0.92 -21.75
N ARG A 37 -10.37 -0.94 -20.93
CA ARG A 37 -10.46 -1.77 -19.73
C ARG A 37 -11.39 -2.94 -19.98
N VAL A 38 -10.93 -4.14 -19.66
CA VAL A 38 -11.77 -5.33 -19.60
C VAL A 38 -12.77 -5.20 -18.46
N GLU A 39 -14.07 -5.34 -18.75
CA GLU A 39 -15.15 -5.23 -17.77
C GLU A 39 -15.46 -6.56 -17.08
N SER A 40 -15.41 -7.65 -17.84
CA SER A 40 -15.63 -9.01 -17.33
C SER A 40 -14.89 -10.04 -18.18
N VAL A 41 -14.53 -11.16 -17.55
CA VAL A 41 -14.00 -12.36 -18.22
C VAL A 41 -14.70 -13.56 -17.60
N GLU A 42 -15.47 -14.30 -18.39
CA GLU A 42 -16.15 -15.52 -17.95
C GLU A 42 -15.44 -16.76 -18.49
N ARG A 43 -15.04 -17.68 -17.59
CA ARG A 43 -14.35 -18.94 -17.90
C ARG A 43 -15.01 -20.11 -17.19
N GLN A 44 -15.09 -21.27 -17.85
CA GLN A 44 -15.64 -22.47 -17.23
C GLN A 44 -14.71 -23.01 -16.14
N GLY A 45 -15.26 -23.28 -14.94
CA GLY A 45 -14.50 -23.85 -13.82
C GLY A 45 -13.73 -22.85 -12.95
N GLU A 46 -13.80 -21.55 -13.24
CA GLU A 46 -13.32 -20.50 -12.34
C GLU A 46 -14.43 -20.04 -11.34
N TRP A 47 -14.02 -19.40 -10.24
CA TRP A 47 -14.95 -18.89 -9.22
C TRP A 47 -15.80 -17.76 -9.79
N ALA A 48 -17.13 -17.83 -9.61
CA ALA A 48 -18.01 -16.77 -10.10
C ALA A 48 -17.78 -15.45 -9.34
N LEU A 49 -17.89 -14.30 -10.03
CA LEU A 49 -17.72 -12.97 -9.42
C LEU A 49 -18.65 -12.74 -8.22
N THR A 50 -19.86 -13.30 -8.26
CA THR A 50 -20.84 -13.24 -7.18
C THR A 50 -20.36 -13.89 -5.88
N GLU A 51 -19.45 -14.87 -5.94
CA GLU A 51 -18.91 -15.55 -4.77
C GLU A 51 -17.98 -14.66 -3.92
N TYR A 52 -17.38 -13.64 -4.53
CA TYR A 52 -16.54 -12.68 -3.82
C TYR A 52 -17.36 -11.72 -2.95
N GLY A 53 -18.62 -11.46 -3.34
CA GLY A 53 -19.61 -10.74 -2.53
C GLY A 53 -19.27 -9.27 -2.25
N ASP A 54 -18.50 -8.64 -3.13
CA ASP A 54 -18.06 -7.25 -3.00
C ASP A 54 -18.06 -6.56 -4.36
N HIS A 55 -18.86 -5.50 -4.50
CA HIS A 55 -19.01 -4.73 -5.72
C HIS A 55 -17.79 -3.85 -6.03
N GLU A 56 -16.89 -3.64 -5.06
CA GLU A 56 -15.59 -2.99 -5.28
C GLU A 56 -14.47 -4.00 -5.57
N TYR A 57 -14.77 -5.28 -5.72
CA TYR A 57 -13.76 -6.28 -6.08
C TYR A 57 -13.23 -6.04 -7.49
N ASP A 58 -11.91 -5.82 -7.58
CA ASP A 58 -11.20 -5.70 -8.85
C ASP A 58 -10.71 -7.09 -9.27
N HIS A 59 -11.40 -7.71 -10.22
CA HIS A 59 -11.09 -9.08 -10.65
C HIS A 59 -9.67 -9.15 -11.24
N PRO A 60 -8.92 -10.25 -11.03
CA PRO A 60 -7.56 -10.37 -11.55
C PRO A 60 -7.44 -10.19 -13.07
N ASP A 61 -8.53 -10.43 -13.81
CA ASP A 61 -8.58 -10.26 -15.27
C ASP A 61 -9.05 -8.87 -15.73
N THR A 62 -9.65 -8.06 -14.86
CA THR A 62 -10.18 -6.72 -15.19
C THR A 62 -9.29 -5.60 -14.68
N ARG A 63 -8.39 -5.92 -13.74
CA ARG A 63 -7.47 -4.95 -13.14
C ARG A 63 -6.44 -4.43 -14.16
N PRO A 64 -5.94 -3.20 -14.01
CA PRO A 64 -4.87 -2.67 -14.85
C PRO A 64 -3.59 -3.53 -14.81
N ARG A 65 -2.86 -3.58 -15.93
CA ARG A 65 -1.65 -4.42 -16.09
C ARG A 65 -0.59 -4.20 -15.01
N MET A 66 -0.41 -2.95 -14.55
CA MET A 66 0.59 -2.60 -13.53
C MET A 66 0.13 -2.86 -12.09
N ARG A 67 -1.09 -3.37 -11.86
CA ARG A 67 -1.61 -3.61 -10.50
C ARG A 67 -0.67 -4.51 -9.69
N GLY A 68 -0.24 -3.98 -8.55
CA GLY A 68 0.66 -4.65 -7.60
C GLY A 68 2.15 -4.71 -7.98
N TRP A 69 2.54 -4.40 -9.22
CA TRP A 69 3.95 -4.46 -9.64
C TRP A 69 4.83 -3.43 -8.92
N LEU A 70 4.32 -2.20 -8.76
CA LEU A 70 5.04 -1.14 -8.06
C LEU A 70 5.41 -1.56 -6.63
N HIS A 71 4.47 -2.10 -5.87
CA HIS A 71 4.72 -2.59 -4.51
C HIS A 71 5.61 -3.84 -4.49
N LEU A 72 5.56 -4.70 -5.52
CA LEU A 72 6.48 -5.84 -5.61
C LEU A 72 7.94 -5.37 -5.71
N PHE A 73 8.24 -4.40 -6.59
CA PHE A 73 9.59 -3.85 -6.68
C PHE A 73 9.97 -3.09 -5.41
N ALA A 74 9.04 -2.33 -4.83
CA ALA A 74 9.27 -1.62 -3.58
C ALA A 74 9.53 -2.56 -2.39
N PHE A 75 8.98 -3.78 -2.38
CA PHE A 75 9.27 -4.79 -1.38
C PHE A 75 10.76 -5.21 -1.39
N PHE A 76 11.33 -5.50 -2.56
CA PHE A 76 12.76 -5.80 -2.64
C PHE A 76 13.62 -4.57 -2.32
N GLY A 77 13.17 -3.39 -2.75
CA GLY A 77 13.80 -2.12 -2.37
C GLY A 77 13.82 -1.91 -0.86
N SER A 78 12.73 -2.25 -0.15
CA SER A 78 12.65 -2.09 1.31
C SER A 78 13.47 -3.12 2.09
N VAL A 79 13.75 -4.30 1.51
CA VAL A 79 14.74 -5.24 2.08
C VAL A 79 16.11 -4.59 2.10
N VAL A 80 16.54 -4.02 0.97
CA VAL A 80 17.84 -3.33 0.87
C VAL A 80 17.88 -2.10 1.78
N ALA A 81 16.81 -1.29 1.75
CA ALA A 81 16.71 -0.08 2.58
C ALA A 81 16.79 -0.41 4.08
N GLY A 82 16.12 -1.49 4.53
CA GLY A 82 16.20 -1.97 5.91
C GLY A 82 17.57 -2.54 6.26
N ALA A 83 18.17 -3.35 5.38
CA ALA A 83 19.52 -3.89 5.57
C ALA A 83 20.59 -2.80 5.72
N VAL A 84 20.37 -1.62 5.13
CA VAL A 84 21.24 -0.46 5.29
C VAL A 84 20.91 0.33 6.56
N LEU A 85 19.65 0.74 6.76
CA LEU A 85 19.33 1.71 7.81
C LEU A 85 19.34 1.10 9.22
N ILE A 86 18.97 -0.17 9.37
CA ILE A 86 18.91 -0.83 10.68
C ILE A 86 20.29 -0.90 11.35
N PRO A 87 21.37 -1.40 10.71
CA PRO A 87 22.69 -1.39 11.32
C PRO A 87 23.21 0.02 11.59
N LEU A 88 22.96 0.97 10.68
CA LEU A 88 23.34 2.38 10.85
C LEU A 88 22.65 3.03 12.05
N ALA A 89 21.40 2.68 12.33
CA ALA A 89 20.71 3.14 13.53
C ALA A 89 21.20 2.41 14.78
N ALA A 90 21.47 1.10 14.69
CA ALA A 90 21.91 0.30 15.83
C ALA A 90 23.26 0.74 16.40
N VAL A 91 24.18 1.26 15.56
CA VAL A 91 25.46 1.82 16.03
C VAL A 91 25.31 3.14 16.80
N GLN A 92 24.22 3.89 16.57
CA GLN A 92 23.95 5.12 17.32
C GLN A 92 23.39 4.80 18.72
N GLY A 93 22.68 3.68 18.86
CA GLY A 93 22.15 3.23 20.13
C GLY A 93 21.07 2.16 19.97
N ALA A 94 20.82 1.37 21.03
CA ALA A 94 19.79 0.33 21.01
C ALA A 94 18.39 0.93 20.71
N ARG A 95 18.12 2.13 21.24
CA ARG A 95 16.87 2.88 21.03
C ARG A 95 16.66 3.21 19.55
N ALA A 96 17.69 3.72 18.88
CA ALA A 96 17.65 3.98 17.44
C ALA A 96 17.52 2.67 16.63
N GLY A 97 18.32 1.65 16.95
CA GLY A 97 18.30 0.36 16.25
C GLY A 97 16.92 -0.31 16.24
N TRP A 98 16.27 -0.47 17.39
CA TRP A 98 14.98 -1.17 17.45
C TRP A 98 13.84 -0.36 16.80
N SER A 99 13.83 0.96 16.99
CA SER A 99 12.77 1.83 16.46
C SER A 99 12.78 1.84 14.93
N VAL A 100 13.97 1.90 14.34
CA VAL A 100 14.18 1.77 12.90
C VAL A 100 13.87 0.35 12.40
N ALA A 101 14.27 -0.69 13.14
CA ALA A 101 13.93 -2.07 12.77
C ALA A 101 12.41 -2.29 12.70
N LEU A 102 11.65 -1.76 13.68
CA LEU A 102 10.19 -1.83 13.66
C LEU A 102 9.62 -1.09 12.46
N TYR A 103 10.10 0.12 12.17
CA TYR A 103 9.72 0.88 10.99
C TYR A 103 9.99 0.13 9.67
N CYS A 104 11.20 -0.40 9.48
CA CYS A 104 11.55 -1.15 8.28
C CYS A 104 10.71 -2.42 8.13
N LEU A 105 10.37 -3.10 9.23
CA LEU A 105 9.48 -4.25 9.22
C LEU A 105 8.07 -3.87 8.74
N THR A 106 7.55 -2.70 9.13
CA THR A 106 6.22 -2.28 8.64
C THR A 106 6.23 -1.86 7.17
N ILE A 107 7.32 -1.26 6.66
CA ILE A 107 7.50 -1.01 5.21
C ILE A 107 7.50 -2.33 4.43
N LEU A 108 8.28 -3.31 4.91
CA LEU A 108 8.36 -4.65 4.32
C LEU A 108 6.99 -5.32 4.30
N GLY A 109 6.28 -5.27 5.42
CA GLY A 109 4.92 -5.79 5.53
C GLY A 109 3.95 -5.10 4.58
N LEU A 110 3.96 -3.76 4.50
CA LEU A 110 3.08 -3.00 3.62
C LEU A 110 3.26 -3.42 2.16
N PHE A 111 4.48 -3.31 1.64
CA PHE A 111 4.74 -3.59 0.23
C PHE A 111 4.63 -5.08 -0.09
N GLY A 112 5.08 -5.95 0.81
CA GLY A 112 5.02 -7.40 0.62
C GLY A 112 3.58 -7.93 0.61
N VAL A 113 2.77 -7.55 1.62
CA VAL A 113 1.37 -7.96 1.69
C VAL A 113 0.58 -7.38 0.51
N SER A 114 0.84 -6.13 0.15
CA SER A 114 0.14 -5.48 -0.96
C SER A 114 0.49 -6.07 -2.32
N ALA A 115 1.77 -6.36 -2.57
CA ALA A 115 2.20 -7.09 -3.75
C ALA A 115 1.53 -8.47 -3.81
N LEU A 116 1.54 -9.22 -2.70
CA LEU A 116 0.95 -10.55 -2.65
C LEU A 116 -0.58 -10.53 -2.86
N TYR A 117 -1.28 -9.56 -2.26
CA TYR A 117 -2.71 -9.34 -2.44
C TYR A 117 -3.05 -9.08 -3.92
N HIS A 118 -2.28 -8.20 -4.56
CA HIS A 118 -2.57 -7.75 -5.92
C HIS A 118 -1.96 -8.59 -7.03
N ARG A 119 -0.99 -9.48 -6.78
CA ARG A 119 -0.37 -10.27 -7.85
C ARG A 119 -0.96 -11.66 -7.97
N ARG A 120 -1.38 -12.27 -6.87
CA ARG A 120 -1.90 -13.64 -6.85
C ARG A 120 -3.41 -13.70 -7.13
N ARG A 121 -3.84 -14.72 -7.87
CA ARG A 121 -5.26 -15.12 -7.98
C ARG A 121 -5.63 -15.92 -6.72
N TRP A 122 -6.61 -15.42 -5.98
CA TRP A 122 -7.05 -15.99 -4.71
C TRP A 122 -8.44 -16.58 -4.83
N SER A 123 -8.70 -17.68 -4.12
CA SER A 123 -10.08 -18.14 -3.89
C SER A 123 -10.87 -17.07 -3.11
N PRO A 124 -12.21 -17.07 -3.14
CA PRO A 124 -13.02 -16.07 -2.44
C PRO A 124 -12.65 -15.90 -0.95
N ARG A 125 -12.35 -17.01 -0.26
CA ARG A 125 -11.87 -16.98 1.13
C ARG A 125 -10.47 -16.36 1.26
N GLY A 126 -9.54 -16.78 0.42
CA GLY A 126 -8.16 -16.26 0.42
C GLY A 126 -8.10 -14.77 0.10
N TRP A 127 -8.92 -14.32 -0.85
CA TRP A 127 -9.02 -12.91 -1.21
C TRP A 127 -9.52 -12.06 -0.03
N LYS A 128 -10.56 -12.51 0.69
CA LYS A 128 -11.06 -11.81 1.89
C LYS A 128 -9.99 -11.69 2.97
N LEU A 129 -9.21 -12.74 3.20
CA LEU A 129 -8.10 -12.70 4.17
C LEU A 129 -7.01 -11.71 3.73
N MET A 130 -6.61 -11.75 2.46
CA MET A 130 -5.58 -10.85 1.95
C MET A 130 -6.04 -9.40 1.88
N LYS A 131 -7.31 -9.14 1.58
CA LYS A 131 -7.91 -7.80 1.66
C LYS A 131 -7.86 -7.26 3.08
N ARG A 132 -8.15 -8.08 4.09
CA ARG A 132 -7.99 -7.71 5.51
C ARG A 132 -6.54 -7.35 5.81
N ALA A 133 -5.60 -8.19 5.39
CA ALA A 133 -4.17 -7.98 5.64
C ALA A 133 -3.67 -6.70 4.97
N ASP A 134 -3.92 -6.52 3.68
CA ASP A 134 -3.47 -5.37 2.87
C ASP A 134 -4.00 -4.04 3.45
N HIS A 135 -5.31 -3.96 3.69
CA HIS A 135 -5.90 -2.74 4.26
C HIS A 135 -5.48 -2.48 5.71
N SER A 136 -5.17 -3.53 6.48
CA SER A 136 -4.65 -3.42 7.85
C SER A 136 -3.22 -2.91 7.87
N MET A 137 -2.40 -3.32 6.90
CA MET A 137 -0.99 -2.90 6.86
C MET A 137 -0.82 -1.39 6.72
N ILE A 138 -1.77 -0.67 6.11
CA ILE A 138 -1.73 0.79 6.05
C ILE A 138 -1.71 1.40 7.47
N PHE A 139 -2.55 0.90 8.38
CA PHE A 139 -2.59 1.36 9.78
C PHE A 139 -1.29 1.06 10.53
N VAL A 140 -0.82 -0.18 10.41
CA VAL A 140 0.43 -0.63 11.06
C VAL A 140 1.63 0.13 10.52
N PHE A 141 1.66 0.40 9.22
CA PHE A 141 2.71 1.17 8.57
C PHE A 141 2.75 2.63 9.02
N ILE A 142 1.59 3.28 9.18
CA ILE A 142 1.52 4.63 9.75
C ILE A 142 2.17 4.62 11.16
N ALA A 143 1.73 3.74 12.06
CA ALA A 143 2.29 3.66 13.42
C ALA A 143 3.78 3.30 13.45
N GLY A 144 4.22 2.38 12.59
CA GLY A 144 5.63 2.03 12.43
C GLY A 144 6.47 3.22 11.95
N THR A 145 5.95 4.02 11.02
CA THR A 145 6.62 5.25 10.53
C THR A 145 6.81 6.25 11.65
N TYR A 146 5.81 6.46 12.49
CA TYR A 146 5.92 7.35 13.65
C TYR A 146 6.94 6.92 14.69
N THR A 147 7.26 5.63 14.76
CA THR A 147 8.07 5.08 15.86
C THR A 147 9.46 5.72 15.98
N PRO A 148 10.31 5.76 14.94
CA PRO A 148 11.60 6.44 15.03
C PRO A 148 11.47 7.95 15.26
N PHE A 149 10.49 8.64 14.67
CA PHE A 149 10.29 10.08 14.95
C PHE A 149 9.91 10.34 16.41
N ALA A 150 8.97 9.59 16.97
CA ALA A 150 8.50 9.79 18.33
C ALA A 150 9.58 9.49 19.37
N LEU A 151 10.48 8.54 19.08
CA LEU A 151 11.51 8.12 20.01
C LEU A 151 12.79 8.93 19.91
N LEU A 152 13.10 9.44 18.71
CA LEU A 152 14.38 10.07 18.42
C LEU A 152 14.21 11.56 18.09
N ALA A 153 13.08 12.03 17.57
CA ALA A 153 12.90 13.42 17.15
C ALA A 153 11.90 14.20 18.02
N VAL A 154 11.46 13.65 19.15
CA VAL A 154 10.46 14.25 20.05
C VAL A 154 10.84 13.98 21.52
N PRO A 155 10.71 14.96 22.42
CA PRO A 155 10.93 14.77 23.86
C PRO A 155 10.02 13.68 24.46
N GLU A 156 10.53 12.95 25.46
CA GLU A 156 9.92 11.70 25.94
C GLU A 156 8.45 11.78 26.38
N PRO A 157 7.95 12.82 27.08
CA PRO A 157 6.53 12.91 27.42
C PRO A 157 5.64 12.95 26.17
N THR A 158 5.98 13.82 25.21
CA THR A 158 5.25 14.01 23.96
C THR A 158 5.42 12.81 23.03
N GLY A 159 6.62 12.25 22.94
CA GLY A 159 6.93 11.07 22.13
C GLY A 159 6.14 9.84 22.58
N ARG A 160 6.02 9.59 23.89
CA ARG A 160 5.20 8.50 24.42
C ARG A 160 3.72 8.70 24.14
N TRP A 161 3.20 9.92 24.29
CA TRP A 161 1.83 10.24 23.93
C TRP A 161 1.57 9.99 22.44
N LEU A 162 2.48 10.43 21.56
CA LEU A 162 2.37 10.23 20.12
C LEU A 162 2.36 8.73 19.77
N LEU A 163 3.27 7.95 20.35
CA LEU A 163 3.29 6.48 20.18
C LEU A 163 1.99 5.82 20.62
N ALA A 164 1.49 6.19 21.81
CA ALA A 164 0.24 5.63 22.32
C ALA A 164 -0.93 5.97 21.38
N LEU A 165 -1.01 7.21 20.89
CA LEU A 165 -2.03 7.65 19.95
C LEU A 165 -1.99 6.84 18.65
N VAL A 166 -0.82 6.76 18.00
CA VAL A 166 -0.70 6.15 16.67
C VAL A 166 -0.84 4.64 16.70
N TRP A 167 -0.31 3.96 17.73
CA TRP A 167 -0.46 2.52 17.88
C TRP A 167 -1.87 2.13 18.34
N ALA A 168 -2.52 2.89 19.22
CA ALA A 168 -3.93 2.66 19.55
C ALA A 168 -4.82 2.85 18.32
N GLY A 169 -4.61 3.93 17.57
CA GLY A 169 -5.31 4.16 16.31
C GLY A 169 -5.06 3.05 15.29
N ALA A 170 -3.84 2.51 15.22
CA ALA A 170 -3.53 1.38 14.35
C ALA A 170 -4.26 0.11 14.77
N VAL A 171 -4.27 -0.24 16.07
CA VAL A 171 -4.99 -1.40 16.59
C VAL A 171 -6.49 -1.30 16.29
N LEU A 172 -7.10 -0.13 16.52
CA LEU A 172 -8.51 0.12 16.21
C LEU A 172 -8.78 0.02 14.71
N GLY A 173 -7.90 0.57 13.88
CA GLY A 173 -7.99 0.48 12.42
C GLY A 173 -7.88 -0.95 11.89
N VAL A 174 -6.94 -1.74 12.42
CA VAL A 174 -6.80 -3.17 12.10
C VAL A 174 -8.06 -3.93 12.54
N ALA A 175 -8.55 -3.70 13.76
CA ALA A 175 -9.78 -4.32 14.25
C ALA A 175 -10.98 -4.01 13.33
N LEU A 176 -11.12 -2.75 12.89
CA LEU A 176 -12.14 -2.34 11.93
C LEU A 176 -12.03 -3.14 10.61
N LYS A 177 -10.83 -3.29 10.05
CA LYS A 177 -10.64 -4.00 8.77
C LYS A 177 -10.81 -5.50 8.88
N VAL A 178 -10.45 -6.10 10.02
CA VAL A 178 -10.67 -7.51 10.29
C VAL A 178 -12.15 -7.80 10.52
N ALA A 179 -12.86 -6.97 11.30
CA ALA A 179 -14.29 -7.13 11.56
C ALA A 179 -15.14 -6.82 10.32
N TRP A 180 -14.77 -5.78 9.56
CA TRP A 180 -15.52 -5.30 8.40
C TRP A 180 -14.61 -5.15 7.16
N PRO A 181 -14.26 -6.26 6.48
CA PRO A 181 -13.37 -6.23 5.32
C PRO A 181 -13.94 -5.48 4.11
N HIS A 182 -15.27 -5.44 3.99
CA HIS A 182 -16.01 -4.75 2.94
C HIS A 182 -16.36 -3.30 3.32
N ALA A 183 -15.75 -2.77 4.40
CA ALA A 183 -15.96 -1.37 4.79
C ALA A 183 -15.63 -0.44 3.61
N PRO A 184 -16.53 0.48 3.26
CA PRO A 184 -16.37 1.30 2.07
C PRO A 184 -15.14 2.21 2.20
N ARG A 185 -14.48 2.51 1.09
CA ARG A 185 -13.23 3.29 1.11
C ARG A 185 -13.40 4.71 1.64
N TRP A 186 -14.59 5.32 1.50
CA TRP A 186 -14.90 6.64 2.08
C TRP A 186 -14.83 6.65 3.61
N LEU A 187 -15.00 5.50 4.27
CA LEU A 187 -14.80 5.36 5.71
C LEU A 187 -13.31 5.16 6.04
N GLY A 188 -12.62 4.29 5.29
CA GLY A 188 -11.22 3.96 5.57
C GLY A 188 -10.25 5.13 5.34
N VAL A 189 -10.40 5.83 4.21
CA VAL A 189 -9.46 6.89 3.79
C VAL A 189 -9.37 8.03 4.81
N PRO A 190 -10.47 8.62 5.31
CA PRO A 190 -10.38 9.66 6.34
C PRO A 190 -9.71 9.18 7.63
N ILE A 191 -9.90 7.92 8.04
CA ILE A 191 -9.25 7.39 9.25
C ILE A 191 -7.74 7.26 9.04
N TYR A 192 -7.30 6.78 7.87
CA TYR A 192 -5.88 6.75 7.51
C TYR A 192 -5.26 8.15 7.54
N LEU A 193 -5.94 9.14 6.97
CA LEU A 193 -5.48 10.52 6.94
C LEU A 193 -5.44 11.12 8.34
N ALA A 194 -6.49 10.97 9.14
CA ALA A 194 -6.52 11.48 10.51
C ALA A 194 -5.37 10.92 11.36
N LEU A 195 -5.12 9.62 11.27
CA LEU A 195 -3.99 8.99 11.96
C LEU A 195 -2.64 9.46 11.40
N GLY A 196 -2.53 9.55 10.07
CA GLY A 196 -1.33 9.98 9.35
C GLY A 196 -0.96 11.44 9.59
N TRP A 197 -1.90 12.29 9.99
CA TRP A 197 -1.66 13.70 10.28
C TRP A 197 -1.31 13.99 11.75
N ALA A 198 -1.22 12.97 12.63
CA ALA A 198 -0.80 13.15 14.04
C ALA A 198 0.56 13.86 14.21
N ALA A 199 1.43 13.83 13.18
CA ALA A 199 2.72 14.52 13.14
C ALA A 199 2.61 16.03 13.32
N VAL A 200 1.47 16.65 12.97
CA VAL A 200 1.29 18.10 13.10
C VAL A 200 1.52 18.60 14.53
N PHE A 201 1.25 17.76 15.53
CA PHE A 201 1.45 18.10 16.93
C PHE A 201 2.92 18.17 17.35
N VAL A 202 3.85 17.63 16.54
CA VAL A 202 5.28 17.50 16.87
C VAL A 202 6.21 18.07 15.80
N LEU A 203 5.70 18.83 14.81
CA LEU A 203 6.54 19.38 13.74
C LEU A 203 7.63 20.33 14.26
N VAL A 204 7.34 21.08 15.33
CA VAL A 204 8.32 21.96 15.96
C VAL A 204 9.45 21.15 16.59
N ASP A 205 9.13 20.07 17.31
CA ASP A 205 10.13 19.18 17.90
C ASP A 205 11.03 18.57 16.81
N ILE A 206 10.42 18.10 15.72
CA ILE A 206 11.15 17.52 14.57
C ILE A 206 12.06 18.57 13.93
N LEU A 207 11.60 19.82 13.78
CA LEU A 207 12.43 20.91 13.26
C LEU A 207 13.66 21.15 14.14
N GLN A 208 13.47 21.21 15.46
CA GLN A 208 14.54 21.54 16.40
C GLN A 208 15.52 20.37 16.60
N LEU A 209 15.04 19.12 16.61
CA LEU A 209 15.85 17.95 16.95
C LEU A 209 16.37 17.17 15.74
N ALA A 210 15.65 17.16 14.61
CA ALA A 210 16.06 16.46 13.40
C ALA A 210 16.46 17.42 12.25
N GLY A 211 16.11 18.70 12.38
CA GLY A 211 16.48 19.76 11.44
C GLY A 211 15.52 19.91 10.25
N VAL A 212 15.74 21.00 9.50
CA VAL A 212 14.86 21.43 8.40
C VAL A 212 14.70 20.37 7.30
N THR A 213 15.75 19.63 6.98
CA THR A 213 15.71 18.60 5.93
C THR A 213 14.74 17.48 6.28
N ALA A 214 14.78 16.98 7.53
CA ALA A 214 13.88 15.94 7.99
C ALA A 214 12.42 16.44 8.00
N LEU A 215 12.19 17.67 8.45
CA LEU A 215 10.87 18.29 8.44
C LEU A 215 10.30 18.39 7.02
N VAL A 216 11.06 18.93 6.06
CA VAL A 216 10.59 19.09 4.68
C VAL A 216 10.26 17.75 4.06
N LEU A 217 11.12 16.74 4.22
CA LEU A 217 10.87 15.39 3.73
C LEU A 217 9.62 14.75 4.36
N LEU A 218 9.41 14.95 5.67
CA LEU A 218 8.22 14.49 6.37
C LEU A 218 6.95 15.15 5.79
N CYS A 219 6.95 16.47 5.63
CA CYS A 219 5.84 17.24 5.08
C CYS A 219 5.54 16.83 3.63
N VAL A 220 6.56 16.77 2.77
CA VAL A 220 6.40 16.33 1.37
C VAL A 220 5.85 14.91 1.31
N GLY A 221 6.41 13.98 2.08
CA GLY A 221 5.88 12.61 2.14
C GLY A 221 4.43 12.54 2.65
N GLY A 222 4.09 13.32 3.68
CA GLY A 222 2.72 13.40 4.21
C GLY A 222 1.71 13.95 3.20
N LEU A 223 2.11 14.96 2.43
CA LEU A 223 1.31 15.50 1.34
C LEU A 223 1.15 14.49 0.20
N LEU A 224 2.22 13.79 -0.19
CA LEU A 224 2.17 12.74 -1.22
C LEU A 224 1.22 11.59 -0.82
N TYR A 225 1.27 11.12 0.44
CA TYR A 225 0.28 10.16 0.95
C TYR A 225 -1.14 10.71 0.86
N SER A 226 -1.34 11.98 1.21
CA SER A 226 -2.66 12.61 1.18
C SER A 226 -3.21 12.70 -0.24
N VAL A 227 -2.41 13.15 -1.20
CA VAL A 227 -2.80 13.19 -2.62
C VAL A 227 -3.09 11.79 -3.15
N GLY A 228 -2.26 10.80 -2.81
CA GLY A 228 -2.50 9.41 -3.20
C GLY A 228 -3.80 8.86 -2.64
N ALA A 229 -4.08 9.11 -1.36
CA ALA A 229 -5.31 8.67 -0.71
C ALA A 229 -6.55 9.32 -1.33
N ILE A 230 -6.47 10.60 -1.71
CA ILE A 230 -7.53 11.31 -2.43
C ILE A 230 -7.73 10.70 -3.82
N ALA A 231 -6.66 10.43 -4.57
CA ALA A 231 -6.75 9.79 -5.89
C ALA A 231 -7.41 8.40 -5.81
N TYR A 232 -7.06 7.63 -4.78
CA TYR A 232 -7.68 6.34 -4.49
C TYR A 232 -9.17 6.46 -4.13
N ALA A 233 -9.53 7.42 -3.28
CA ALA A 233 -10.92 7.64 -2.87
C ALA A 233 -11.79 8.09 -4.04
N SER A 234 -11.30 9.01 -4.87
CA SER A 234 -12.04 9.60 -6.01
C SER A 234 -12.09 8.72 -7.25
N LYS A 235 -11.28 7.64 -7.32
CA LYS A 235 -11.06 6.81 -8.52
C LYS A 235 -10.48 7.58 -9.72
N TRP A 236 -9.72 8.63 -9.47
CA TRP A 236 -9.15 9.49 -10.50
C TRP A 236 -7.76 9.98 -10.08
N PRO A 237 -6.78 10.15 -10.99
CA PRO A 237 -6.85 10.03 -12.45
C PRO A 237 -6.64 8.61 -12.98
N ASN A 238 -7.00 8.37 -14.24
CA ASN A 238 -6.71 7.13 -14.98
C ASN A 238 -5.84 7.46 -16.21
N PRO A 239 -4.53 7.70 -16.02
CA PRO A 239 -3.67 8.25 -17.08
C PRO A 239 -3.51 7.32 -18.28
N TRP A 240 -3.47 5.99 -18.06
CA TRP A 240 -3.49 4.99 -19.12
C TRP A 240 -4.50 3.90 -18.77
N PRO A 241 -5.75 4.00 -19.25
CA PRO A 241 -6.76 2.98 -18.98
C PRO A 241 -6.27 1.58 -19.40
N GLY A 242 -6.68 0.56 -18.66
CA GLY A 242 -6.18 -0.82 -18.81
C GLY A 242 -4.74 -1.09 -18.32
N THR A 243 -3.88 -0.07 -18.18
CA THR A 243 -2.47 -0.27 -17.78
C THR A 243 -2.11 0.38 -16.44
N PHE A 244 -2.44 1.66 -16.27
CA PHE A 244 -2.10 2.48 -15.11
C PHE A 244 -3.27 3.40 -14.75
N GLY A 245 -3.99 3.07 -13.68
CA GLY A 245 -5.14 3.82 -13.18
C GLY A 245 -4.87 4.53 -11.86
N TYR A 246 -5.95 5.00 -11.23
CA TYR A 246 -5.89 5.73 -9.95
C TYR A 246 -5.23 4.93 -8.81
N HIS A 247 -5.36 3.59 -8.85
CA HIS A 247 -4.78 2.70 -7.84
C HIS A 247 -3.26 2.61 -7.99
N GLU A 248 -2.77 2.59 -9.24
CA GLU A 248 -1.35 2.65 -9.54
C GLU A 248 -0.76 4.03 -9.20
N VAL A 249 -1.50 5.11 -9.41
CA VAL A 249 -1.13 6.47 -8.94
C VAL A 249 -0.97 6.46 -7.41
N PHE A 250 -1.93 5.88 -6.69
CA PHE A 250 -1.87 5.74 -5.24
C PHE A 250 -0.63 4.94 -4.80
N HIS A 251 -0.35 3.79 -5.43
CA HIS A 251 0.85 3.00 -5.15
C HIS A 251 2.14 3.77 -5.43
N ALA A 252 2.24 4.49 -6.55
CA ALA A 252 3.40 5.28 -6.90
C ALA A 252 3.66 6.39 -5.87
N LEU A 253 2.62 7.16 -5.51
CA LEU A 253 2.72 8.21 -4.50
C LEU A 253 3.08 7.64 -3.12
N THR A 254 2.54 6.47 -2.76
CA THR A 254 2.88 5.75 -1.52
C THR A 254 4.37 5.38 -1.48
N ILE A 255 4.95 4.91 -2.59
CA ILE A 255 6.38 4.58 -2.67
C ILE A 255 7.25 5.84 -2.53
N VAL A 256 6.94 6.91 -3.26
CA VAL A 256 7.71 8.16 -3.18
C VAL A 256 7.61 8.77 -1.78
N ALA A 257 6.42 8.75 -1.18
CA ALA A 257 6.21 9.21 0.19
C ALA A 257 7.01 8.36 1.20
N ALA A 258 7.00 7.03 1.06
CA ALA A 258 7.78 6.13 1.90
C ALA A 258 9.29 6.38 1.77
N LEU A 259 9.77 6.69 0.55
CA LEU A 259 11.16 7.07 0.32
C LEU A 259 11.50 8.40 1.02
N CYS A 260 10.64 9.42 0.92
CA CYS A 260 10.81 10.67 1.64
C CYS A 260 10.92 10.44 3.16
N HIS A 261 10.01 9.63 3.72
CA HIS A 261 10.01 9.32 5.15
C HIS A 261 11.22 8.48 5.57
N TYR A 262 11.65 7.52 4.74
CA TYR A 262 12.87 6.74 4.99
C TYR A 262 14.11 7.64 5.07
N ILE A 263 14.26 8.56 4.13
CA ILE A 263 15.38 9.52 4.14
C ILE A 263 15.25 10.47 5.34
N ALA A 264 14.04 10.90 5.70
CA ALA A 264 13.83 11.69 6.91
C ALA A 264 14.26 10.93 8.19
N VAL A 265 13.94 9.63 8.30
CA VAL A 265 14.39 8.78 9.41
C VAL A 265 15.91 8.66 9.45
N TYR A 266 16.58 8.58 8.28
CA TYR A 266 18.04 8.66 8.23
C TYR A 266 18.56 9.95 8.91
N PHE A 267 17.98 11.11 8.59
CA PHE A 267 18.38 12.37 9.25
C PHE A 267 18.07 12.38 10.75
N VAL A 268 16.92 11.84 11.15
CA VAL A 268 16.55 11.68 12.56
C VAL A 268 17.60 10.87 13.31
N VAL A 269 18.08 9.76 12.75
CA VAL A 269 19.09 8.88 13.36
C VAL A 269 20.43 9.57 13.58
N TYR A 270 20.84 10.50 12.70
CA TYR A 270 22.18 11.12 12.78
C TYR A 270 22.21 12.51 13.39
N ARG A 271 21.08 13.22 13.43
CA ARG A 271 21.01 14.59 13.98
C ARG A 271 20.43 14.65 15.37
N SER A 272 19.64 13.65 15.73
CA SER A 272 18.98 13.65 17.03
C SER A 272 20.00 13.51 18.18
N PRO A 273 19.86 14.31 19.25
CA PRO A 273 20.58 14.08 20.51
C PRO A 273 20.00 12.94 21.37
N LEU A 274 18.95 12.26 20.91
CA LEU A 274 18.17 11.26 21.65
C LEU A 274 18.41 9.81 21.18
N THR A 275 19.42 9.58 20.33
CA THR A 275 19.77 8.26 19.78
C THR A 275 20.43 7.33 20.78
#